data_AF-A0A2G4JEP8-F1
#
_entry.id   AF-A0A2G4JEP8-F1
#
_cell.length_a   1.000
_cell.length_b   1.000
_cell.length_c   1.000
_cell.angle_alpha   90.00
_cell.angle_beta   90.00
_cell.angle_gamma   90.00
#
_symmetry.space_group_name_H-M   'P 1'
#
loop_
_entity.id
_entity.type
_entity.pdbx_description
1 polymer ?
#
loop_
_entity_poly.entity_id
_entity_poly.type
_entity_poly.pdbx_seq_one_letter_code
_entity_poly.pdbx_strand_id
1 'polypeptide(L)'
;MVTFNEHLKSILEKILISHDMLAKLEDNFGDLDIIKKQLLKINGFFQVILDKLDTLESPSSDFLDLKSKIEFNLENYSFEKEIETMSELYSEDSKRLKNIRLKILESLESNQLMEKIECMLENV
;
A
#
# COMPACT_ATOMS: atom_id res chain seq x y z
N MET A 1 -17.84 20.06 -6.62
CA MET A 1 -17.53 18.82 -7.36
C MET A 1 -16.03 18.65 -7.23
N VAL A 2 -15.56 17.58 -6.60
CA VAL A 2 -14.11 17.34 -6.41
C VAL A 2 -13.53 16.97 -7.78
N THR A 3 -12.45 17.62 -8.18
CA THR A 3 -11.78 17.32 -9.46
C THR A 3 -11.12 15.94 -9.40
N PHE A 4 -10.85 15.33 -10.56
CA PHE A 4 -10.15 14.05 -10.65
C PHE A 4 -8.83 14.08 -9.86
N ASN A 5 -8.06 15.16 -10.02
CA ASN A 5 -6.78 15.37 -9.35
C ASN A 5 -6.92 15.46 -7.83
N GLU A 6 -7.87 16.25 -7.31
CA GLU A 6 -8.12 16.33 -5.87
C GLU A 6 -8.54 14.97 -5.27
N HIS A 7 -9.33 14.20 -6.00
CA HIS A 7 -9.70 12.85 -5.57
C HIS A 7 -8.49 11.91 -5.55
N LEU A 8 -7.66 11.93 -6.59
CA LEU A 8 -6.45 11.11 -6.65
C LEU A 8 -5.50 11.48 -5.51
N LYS A 9 -5.27 12.77 -5.29
CA LYS A 9 -4.48 13.31 -4.18
C LYS A 9 -4.94 12.78 -2.83
N SER A 10 -6.26 12.83 -2.56
CA SER A 10 -6.82 12.29 -1.32
C SER A 10 -6.58 10.79 -1.14
N ILE A 11 -6.55 10.00 -2.22
CA ILE A 11 -6.25 8.56 -2.13
C ILE A 11 -4.75 8.35 -1.83
N LEU A 12 -3.87 9.03 -2.56
CA LEU A 12 -2.42 8.94 -2.40
C LEU A 12 -2.00 9.31 -0.97
N GLU A 13 -2.58 10.39 -0.39
CA GLU A 13 -2.36 10.76 1.01
C GLU A 13 -2.77 9.65 1.99
N LYS A 14 -3.89 8.98 1.74
CA LYS A 14 -4.37 7.87 2.60
C LYS A 14 -3.48 6.63 2.51
N ILE A 15 -2.86 6.39 1.36
CA ILE A 15 -1.85 5.34 1.20
C ILE A 15 -0.62 5.70 2.04
N LEU A 16 -0.08 6.91 1.93
CA LEU A 16 1.05 7.36 2.75
C LEU A 16 0.75 7.25 4.25
N ILE A 17 -0.43 7.69 4.69
CA ILE A 17 -0.83 7.57 6.10
C ILE A 17 -0.84 6.11 6.56
N SER A 18 -1.35 5.19 5.73
CA SER A 18 -1.41 3.76 6.07
C SER A 18 -0.03 3.12 6.09
N HIS A 19 0.85 3.51 5.15
CA HIS A 19 2.25 3.11 5.11
C HIS A 19 3.01 3.60 6.35
N ASP A 20 2.86 4.87 6.71
CA ASP A 20 3.44 5.47 7.91
C ASP A 20 3.00 4.77 9.19
N MET A 21 1.72 4.39 9.26
CA MET A 21 1.21 3.60 10.39
C MET A 21 1.92 2.26 10.50
N LEU A 22 2.17 1.56 9.39
CA LEU A 22 2.95 0.30 9.38
C LEU A 22 4.40 0.54 9.84
N ALA A 23 5.06 1.58 9.32
CA ALA A 23 6.45 1.89 9.65
C ALA A 23 6.65 2.18 11.15
N LYS A 24 5.65 2.78 11.80
CA LYS A 24 5.71 3.20 13.20
C LYS A 24 5.30 2.13 14.22
N LEU A 25 4.87 0.93 13.79
CA LEU A 25 4.54 -0.14 14.73
C LEU A 25 5.76 -0.63 15.52
N GLU A 26 5.52 -1.09 16.75
CA GLU A 26 6.53 -1.59 17.67
C GLU A 26 6.53 -3.12 17.78
N ASP A 27 5.70 -3.79 16.99
CA ASP A 27 5.58 -5.25 16.93
C ASP A 27 5.04 -5.85 18.24
N ASN A 28 4.09 -5.15 18.85
CA ASN A 28 3.40 -5.54 20.07
C ASN A 28 2.27 -6.56 19.79
N PHE A 29 1.81 -7.23 20.85
CA PHE A 29 0.63 -8.09 20.74
C PHE A 29 -0.58 -7.29 20.25
N GLY A 30 -1.29 -7.80 19.25
CA GLY A 30 -2.39 -7.11 18.57
C GLY A 30 -1.99 -6.27 17.35
N ASP A 31 -0.70 -5.98 17.14
CA ASP A 31 -0.25 -5.23 15.96
C ASP A 31 -0.48 -6.01 14.66
N LEU A 32 -0.64 -7.34 14.70
CA LEU A 32 -1.00 -8.14 13.52
C LEU A 32 -2.32 -7.70 12.89
N ASP A 33 -3.32 -7.36 13.70
CA ASP A 33 -4.60 -6.86 13.21
C ASP A 33 -4.44 -5.49 12.56
N ILE A 34 -3.55 -4.65 13.11
CA ILE A 34 -3.23 -3.35 12.53
C ILE A 34 -2.53 -3.55 11.19
N ILE A 35 -1.54 -4.44 11.10
CA ILE A 35 -0.83 -4.78 9.86
C ILE A 35 -1.83 -5.22 8.80
N LYS A 36 -2.68 -6.20 9.12
CA LYS A 36 -3.72 -6.70 8.21
C LYS A 36 -4.63 -5.58 7.73
N LYS A 37 -5.08 -4.71 8.65
CA LYS A 37 -5.99 -3.60 8.32
C LYS A 37 -5.34 -2.57 7.41
N GLN A 38 -4.10 -2.15 7.67
CA GLN A 38 -3.44 -1.15 6.83
C GLN A 38 -3.07 -1.73 5.47
N LEU A 39 -2.63 -2.98 5.39
CA LEU A 39 -2.37 -3.65 4.11
C LEU A 39 -3.63 -3.73 3.25
N LEU A 40 -4.76 -4.15 3.82
CA LEU A 40 -6.04 -4.18 3.11
C LEU A 40 -6.46 -2.80 2.59
N LYS A 41 -6.24 -1.74 3.37
CA LYS A 41 -6.51 -0.37 2.91
C LYS A 41 -5.63 0.02 1.74
N ILE A 42 -4.32 -0.23 1.82
CA ILE A 42 -3.37 0.11 0.76
C ILE A 42 -3.77 -0.61 -0.53
N ASN A 43 -3.99 -1.93 -0.47
CA ASN A 43 -4.42 -2.72 -1.63
C ASN A 43 -5.77 -2.25 -2.19
N GLY A 44 -6.72 -1.90 -1.31
CA GLY A 44 -8.00 -1.34 -1.73
C GLY A 44 -7.85 0.00 -2.45
N PHE A 45 -6.98 0.88 -1.96
CA PHE A 45 -6.69 2.17 -2.60
C PHE A 45 -5.95 2.01 -3.92
N PHE A 46 -5.03 1.05 -4.02
CA PHE A 46 -4.40 0.69 -5.28
C PHE A 46 -5.43 0.30 -6.33
N GLN A 47 -6.38 -0.57 -6.00
CA GLN A 47 -7.44 -0.94 -6.95
C GLN A 47 -8.29 0.26 -7.37
N VAL A 48 -8.65 1.14 -6.43
CA VAL A 48 -9.39 2.37 -6.76
C VAL A 48 -8.60 3.29 -7.70
N ILE A 49 -7.27 3.36 -7.56
CA ILE A 49 -6.42 4.12 -8.48
C ILE A 49 -6.43 3.47 -9.86
N LEU A 50 -6.20 2.15 -9.96
CA LEU A 50 -6.20 1.43 -11.22
C LEU A 50 -7.52 1.62 -11.98
N ASP A 51 -8.64 1.38 -11.31
CA ASP A 51 -9.98 1.55 -11.87
C ASP A 51 -10.18 2.96 -12.45
N LYS A 52 -9.69 3.98 -11.73
CA LYS A 52 -9.78 5.38 -12.18
C LYS A 52 -8.89 5.67 -13.37
N LEU A 53 -7.65 5.20 -13.35
CA LEU A 53 -6.70 5.41 -14.45
C LEU A 53 -7.18 4.73 -15.73
N ASP A 54 -7.86 3.59 -15.63
CA ASP A 54 -8.45 2.87 -16.76
C ASP A 54 -9.62 3.62 -17.43
N THR A 55 -10.25 4.58 -16.73
CA THR A 55 -11.28 5.43 -17.34
C THR A 55 -10.73 6.60 -18.16
N LEU A 56 -9.42 6.84 -18.13
CA LEU A 56 -8.80 7.95 -18.86
C LEU A 56 -8.57 7.57 -20.33
N GLU A 57 -9.13 8.34 -21.26
CA GLU A 57 -8.90 8.13 -22.71
C GLU A 57 -7.46 8.43 -23.14
N SER A 58 -6.75 9.28 -22.40
CA SER A 58 -5.36 9.68 -22.70
C SER A 58 -4.60 9.99 -21.41
N PRO A 59 -4.17 8.96 -20.66
CA PRO A 59 -3.41 9.14 -19.42
C PRO A 59 -2.02 9.75 -19.71
N SER A 60 -1.54 10.60 -18.79
CA SER A 60 -0.18 11.12 -18.85
C SER A 60 0.86 10.01 -18.63
N SER A 61 2.12 10.28 -18.99
CA SER A 61 3.23 9.37 -18.70
C SER A 61 3.35 9.06 -17.21
N ASP A 62 3.07 10.05 -16.34
CA ASP A 62 3.12 9.86 -14.89
C ASP A 62 2.05 8.92 -14.37
N PHE A 63 0.84 8.99 -14.95
CA PHE A 63 -0.24 8.08 -14.61
C PHE A 63 0.04 6.65 -15.10
N LEU A 64 0.61 6.50 -16.29
CA LEU A 64 1.02 5.18 -16.80
C LEU A 64 2.14 4.55 -15.94
N ASP A 65 3.11 5.36 -15.52
CA ASP A 65 4.19 4.93 -14.64
C ASP A 65 3.65 4.50 -13.27
N LEU A 66 2.81 5.32 -12.62
CA LEU A 66 2.15 4.97 -11.36
C LEU A 66 1.33 3.68 -11.48
N LYS A 67 0.53 3.56 -12.54
CA LYS A 67 -0.27 2.36 -12.82
C LYS A 67 0.61 1.12 -12.85
N SER A 68 1.68 1.14 -13.65
CA SER A 68 2.57 -0.02 -13.83
C SER A 68 3.25 -0.45 -12.52
N LYS A 69 3.61 0.50 -11.65
CA LYS A 69 4.22 0.23 -10.35
C LYS A 69 3.21 -0.40 -9.38
N ILE A 70 1.97 0.07 -9.38
CA ILE A 70 0.88 -0.52 -8.57
C ILE A 70 0.57 -1.95 -9.03
N GLU A 71 0.41 -2.16 -10.34
CA GLU A 71 0.17 -3.49 -10.93
C GLU A 71 1.31 -4.45 -10.56
N PHE A 72 2.56 -4.02 -10.75
CA PHE A 72 3.73 -4.80 -10.36
C PHE A 72 3.68 -5.21 -8.89
N ASN A 73 3.34 -4.29 -7.97
CA ASN A 73 3.27 -4.63 -6.55
C ASN A 73 2.18 -5.67 -6.25
N LEU A 74 0.97 -5.46 -6.78
CA LEU A 74 -0.17 -6.36 -6.55
C LEU A 74 0.04 -7.76 -7.16
N GLU A 75 0.74 -7.85 -8.29
CA GLU A 75 1.03 -9.13 -8.95
C GLU A 75 2.13 -9.93 -8.25
N ASN A 76 3.15 -9.25 -7.70
CA ASN A 76 4.34 -9.92 -7.17
C ASN A 76 4.28 -10.14 -5.66
N TYR A 77 3.41 -9.44 -4.92
CA TYR A 77 3.36 -9.49 -3.47
C TYR A 77 1.95 -9.77 -2.95
N SER A 78 1.79 -10.89 -2.25
CA SER A 78 0.57 -11.23 -1.51
C SER A 78 0.92 -11.83 -0.15
N PHE A 79 0.41 -11.21 0.91
CA PHE A 79 0.71 -11.58 2.30
C PHE A 79 -0.46 -12.21 3.05
N GLU A 80 -1.62 -12.39 2.41
CA GLU A 80 -2.86 -12.84 3.07
C GLU A 80 -2.67 -14.17 3.80
N LYS A 81 -2.08 -15.16 3.12
CA LYS A 81 -1.79 -16.48 3.71
C LYS A 81 -0.75 -16.41 4.83
N GLU A 82 0.26 -15.55 4.70
CA GLU A 82 1.30 -15.38 5.73
C GLU A 82 0.69 -14.74 6.99
N ILE A 83 -0.16 -13.72 6.84
CA ILE A 83 -0.91 -13.09 7.93
C ILE A 83 -1.88 -14.06 8.61
N GLU A 84 -2.62 -14.86 7.83
CA GLU A 84 -3.55 -15.87 8.36
C GLU A 84 -2.81 -16.91 9.21
N THR A 85 -1.72 -17.46 8.67
CA THR A 85 -0.86 -18.41 9.39
C THR A 85 -0.27 -17.79 10.66
N MET A 86 0.16 -16.54 10.59
CA MET A 86 0.66 -15.78 11.75
C MET A 86 -0.40 -15.61 12.83
N SER A 87 -1.65 -15.32 12.43
CA SER A 87 -2.76 -15.13 13.36
C SER A 87 -3.10 -16.40 14.14
N GLU A 88 -3.01 -17.57 13.50
CA GLU A 88 -3.37 -18.84 14.10
C GLU A 88 -2.27 -19.42 14.99
N LEU A 89 -1.01 -19.29 14.57
CA LEU A 89 0.10 -20.04 15.16
C LEU A 89 1.11 -19.19 15.93
N TYR A 90 1.19 -17.89 15.62
CA TYR A 90 2.31 -17.04 16.00
C TYR A 90 1.90 -15.62 16.42
N SER A 91 0.66 -15.43 16.88
CA SER A 91 0.09 -14.12 17.23
C SER A 91 0.86 -13.42 18.36
N GLU A 92 1.57 -14.18 19.19
CA GLU A 92 2.40 -13.68 20.31
C GLU A 92 3.91 -13.60 19.96
N ASP A 93 4.34 -14.02 18.76
CA ASP A 93 5.74 -13.99 18.36
C ASP A 93 6.10 -12.63 17.73
N SER A 94 6.52 -11.69 18.57
CA SER A 94 6.93 -10.34 18.16
C SER A 94 8.04 -10.33 17.10
N LYS A 95 8.97 -11.30 17.10
CA LYS A 95 10.03 -11.37 16.07
C LYS A 95 9.46 -11.71 14.71
N ARG A 96 8.53 -12.66 14.64
CA ARG A 96 7.85 -13.00 13.38
C ARG A 96 6.94 -11.87 12.92
N LEU A 97 6.29 -11.18 13.86
CA LEU A 97 5.47 -10.01 13.56
C LEU A 97 6.28 -8.88 12.92
N LYS A 98 7.46 -8.60 13.48
CA LYS A 98 8.44 -7.69 12.89
C LYS A 98 8.83 -8.11 11.48
N ASN A 99 9.11 -9.39 11.26
CA ASN A 99 9.54 -9.88 9.95
C ASN A 99 8.47 -9.70 8.88
N ILE A 100 7.21 -10.05 9.16
CA ILE A 100 6.13 -9.86 8.18
C ILE A 100 5.88 -8.38 7.90
N ARG A 101 5.93 -7.52 8.92
CA ARG A 101 5.83 -6.07 8.77
C ARG A 101 6.92 -5.51 7.85
N LEU A 102 8.17 -5.91 8.08
CA LEU A 102 9.30 -5.46 7.25
C LEU A 102 9.17 -5.92 5.80
N LYS A 103 8.77 -7.18 5.56
CA LYS A 103 8.52 -7.66 4.19
C LYS A 103 7.42 -6.88 3.47
N ILE A 104 6.36 -6.51 4.19
CA ILE A 104 5.29 -5.67 3.62
C ILE A 104 5.84 -4.30 3.24
N LEU A 105 6.61 -3.65 4.13
CA LEU A 105 7.24 -2.36 3.84
C LEU A 105 8.20 -2.46 2.65
N GLU A 106 9.09 -3.46 2.65
CA GLU A 106 10.02 -3.73 1.53
C GLU A 106 9.28 -3.96 0.21
N SER A 107 8.12 -4.62 0.24
CA SER A 107 7.31 -4.80 -0.97
C SER A 107 6.75 -3.48 -1.52
N LEU A 108 6.35 -2.57 -0.64
CA LEU A 108 5.82 -1.26 -1.01
C LEU A 108 6.92 -0.33 -1.54
N GLU A 109 8.14 -0.46 -1.01
CA GLU A 109 9.32 0.25 -1.53
C GLU A 109 9.86 -0.35 -2.84
N SER A 110 9.48 -1.59 -3.15
CA SER A 110 9.87 -2.27 -4.39
C SER A 110 9.44 -1.46 -5.61
N ASN A 111 10.28 -1.49 -6.64
CA ASN A 111 10.07 -0.76 -7.89
C ASN A 111 9.82 0.76 -7.68
N GLN A 112 10.31 1.35 -6.58
CA GLN A 112 10.17 2.78 -6.26
C GLN A 112 8.70 3.24 -6.20
N LEU A 113 7.78 2.37 -5.77
CA LEU A 113 6.35 2.68 -5.75
C LEU A 113 6.02 3.80 -4.76
N MET A 114 6.53 3.73 -3.52
CA MET A 114 6.29 4.80 -2.53
C MET A 114 6.91 6.14 -2.97
N GLU A 115 8.13 6.14 -3.51
CA GLU A 115 8.77 7.33 -4.08
C GLU A 115 7.91 7.95 -5.19
N LYS A 116 7.32 7.12 -6.08
CA LYS A 116 6.40 7.62 -7.11
C LYS A 116 5.15 8.24 -6.49
N ILE A 117 4.57 7.63 -5.46
CA ILE A 117 3.38 8.15 -4.77
C ILE A 117 3.68 9.51 -4.13
N GLU A 118 4.82 9.67 -3.48
CA GLU A 118 5.27 10.94 -2.88
C GLU A 118 5.48 12.01 -3.96
N CYS A 119 6.21 11.69 -5.03
CA CYS A 119 6.44 12.60 -6.16
C CYS A 119 5.11 13.04 -6.81
N MET A 120 4.14 12.13 -6.94
CA MET A 120 2.81 12.45 -7.45
C MET A 120 2.07 13.44 -6.54
N LEU A 121 2.20 13.35 -5.22
CA LEU A 121 1.54 14.27 -4.29
C LEU A 121 2.11 15.69 -4.31
N GLU A 122 3.41 15.82 -4.57
CA GLU A 122 4.08 17.12 -4.71
C GLU A 122 3.70 17.82 -6.02
N ASN A 123 3.37 17.05 -7.06
CA ASN A 123 3.12 17.55 -8.41
C ASN A 123 1.63 17.62 -8.82
N VAL A 124 0.70 17.15 -7.97
CA VAL A 124 -0.77 17.17 -8.20
C VAL A 124 -1.49 18.31 -7.48
#